data_AF-A0A2A6RD96-F1
#
_entry.id   AF-A0A2A6RD96-F1
#
_cell.length_a   1.000
_cell.length_b   1.000
_cell.length_c   1.000
_cell.angle_alpha   90.00
_cell.angle_beta   90.00
_cell.angle_gamma   90.00
#
_symmetry.space_group_name_H-M   'P 1'
#
loop_
_entity.id
_entity.type
_entity.pdbx_description
1 polymer ?
#
loop_
_entity_poly.entity_id
_entity_poly.type
_entity_poly.pdbx_seq_one_letter_code
_entity_poly.pdbx_strand_id
1 'polypeptide(L)'
;MKAYRTYRTVTDAKQLFLSDLPFQPGEVVEILILAQDPDRALALQRLDALFQRSQALPQAQELTDDEIAAEIEAYRMGQSS
;
A
#
# COMPACT_ATOMS: atom_id res chain seq x y z
N MET A 1 18.12 -10.28 16.99
CA MET A 1 18.07 -10.77 15.60
C MET A 1 18.25 -9.59 14.67
N LYS A 2 19.14 -9.68 13.67
CA LYS A 2 19.20 -8.69 12.57
C LYS A 2 18.11 -9.06 11.56
N ALA A 3 17.18 -8.15 11.30
CA ALA A 3 16.13 -8.37 10.31
C ALA A 3 16.49 -7.63 9.02
N TYR A 4 16.47 -8.34 7.89
CA TYR A 4 16.62 -7.78 6.56
C TYR A 4 15.34 -8.08 5.76
N ARG A 5 14.76 -7.05 5.14
CA ARG A 5 13.54 -7.17 4.34
C ARG A 5 13.81 -6.67 2.93
N THR A 6 13.46 -7.47 1.93
CA THR A 6 13.52 -7.12 0.52
C THR A 6 12.29 -7.65 -0.21
N TYR A 7 12.01 -7.10 -1.39
CA TYR A 7 10.91 -7.53 -2.24
C TYR A 7 11.46 -7.91 -3.62
N ARG A 8 11.03 -9.07 -4.12
CA ARG A 8 11.37 -9.55 -5.45
C ARG A 8 10.14 -10.18 -6.10
N THR A 9 9.96 -9.88 -7.38
CA THR A 9 8.96 -10.55 -8.21
C THR A 9 9.49 -11.92 -8.60
N VAL A 10 8.70 -12.96 -8.40
CA VAL A 10 9.04 -14.32 -8.84
C VAL A 10 8.84 -14.39 -10.36
N THR A 11 9.93 -14.54 -11.11
CA THR A 11 9.89 -14.70 -12.58
C THR A 11 9.97 -16.17 -13.02
N ASP A 12 10.55 -17.03 -12.19
CA ASP A 12 10.54 -18.50 -12.34
C ASP A 12 10.02 -19.11 -11.04
N ALA A 13 8.96 -19.90 -11.12
CA ALA A 13 8.35 -20.55 -9.96
C ALA A 13 9.26 -21.58 -9.28
N LYS A 14 10.31 -22.06 -9.96
CA LYS A 14 11.24 -23.07 -9.44
C LYS A 14 12.42 -22.46 -8.69
N GLN A 15 12.76 -21.20 -8.96
CA GLN A 15 13.96 -20.58 -8.41
C GLN A 15 13.77 -19.08 -8.17
N LEU A 16 14.24 -18.62 -7.01
CA LEU A 16 14.36 -17.21 -6.67
C LEU A 16 15.83 -16.91 -6.35
N PHE A 17 16.43 -15.94 -7.04
CA PHE A 17 17.80 -15.50 -6.80
C PHE A 17 17.80 -14.19 -6.00
N LEU A 18 18.52 -14.18 -4.87
CA LEU A 18 18.73 -13.01 -4.03
C LEU A 18 20.21 -12.64 -4.04
N SER A 19 20.56 -11.49 -4.60
CA SER A 19 21.92 -10.94 -4.62
C SER A 19 22.09 -9.80 -3.61
N ASP A 20 23.36 -9.47 -3.32
CA ASP A 20 23.75 -8.28 -2.57
C ASP A 20 23.14 -8.22 -1.16
N LEU A 21 23.05 -9.39 -0.51
CA LEU A 21 22.54 -9.49 0.86
C LEU A 21 23.58 -8.96 1.87
N PRO A 22 23.16 -8.26 2.94
CA PRO A 22 24.06 -7.69 3.94
C PRO A 22 24.54 -8.71 4.97
N PHE A 23 24.76 -9.97 4.56
CA PHE A 23 25.21 -11.07 5.42
C PHE A 23 26.63 -11.49 5.03
N GLN A 24 27.37 -11.98 6.01
CA GLN A 24 28.76 -12.42 5.84
C GLN A 24 28.83 -13.93 5.55
N PRO A 25 29.87 -14.41 4.84
CA PRO A 25 30.09 -15.83 4.65
C PRO A 25 30.16 -16.58 5.99
N GLY A 26 29.39 -17.67 6.12
CA GLY A 26 29.32 -18.49 7.33
C GLY A 26 28.22 -18.11 8.33
N GLU A 27 27.49 -17.01 8.10
CA GLU A 27 26.29 -16.70 8.89
C GLU A 27 25.14 -17.67 8.54
N VAL A 28 24.54 -18.26 9.57
CA VAL A 28 23.29 -19.01 9.44
C VAL A 28 22.13 -18.03 9.57
N VAL A 29 21.31 -17.95 8.52
CA VAL A 29 20.15 -17.04 8.46
C VAL A 29 18.84 -17.82 8.37
N GLU A 30 17.83 -17.32 9.04
CA GLU A 30 16.45 -17.78 8.89
C GLU A 30 15.76 -16.97 7.79
N ILE A 31 15.03 -17.64 6.89
CA ILE A 31 14.37 -17.02 5.73
C ILE A 31 12.85 -17.15 5.88
N LEU A 32 12.15 -16.02 5.89
CA LEU A 32 10.69 -15.95 5.82
C LEU A 32 10.25 -15.49 4.42
N ILE A 33 9.51 -16.33 3.71
CA ILE A 33 8.94 -16.01 2.39
C ILE A 33 7.46 -15.74 2.55
N LEU A 34 7.03 -14.52 2.20
CA LEU A 34 5.63 -14.12 2.18
C LEU A 34 5.25 -13.77 0.76
N ALA A 35 4.26 -14.46 0.20
CA ALA A 35 3.63 -14.00 -1.03
C ALA A 35 2.88 -12.70 -0.73
N GLN A 36 3.14 -11.65 -1.50
CA GLN A 36 2.26 -10.48 -1.45
C GLN A 36 0.94 -10.86 -2.10
N ASP A 37 -0.15 -10.53 -1.42
CA ASP A 37 -1.48 -10.67 -1.96
C ASP A 37 -1.66 -9.74 -3.17
N PRO A 38 -1.74 -10.27 -4.41
CA PRO A 38 -1.94 -9.45 -5.59
C PRO A 38 -3.28 -8.71 -5.54
N ASP A 39 -4.27 -9.25 -4.81
CA ASP A 39 -5.57 -8.62 -4.65
C ASP A 39 -5.47 -7.33 -3.83
N ARG A 40 -4.53 -7.25 -2.89
CA ARG A 40 -4.26 -6.00 -2.15
C ARG A 40 -3.67 -4.93 -3.05
N ALA A 41 -2.70 -5.27 -3.90
CA ALA A 41 -2.10 -4.32 -4.83
C ALA A 41 -3.14 -3.83 -5.86
N LEU A 42 -3.96 -4.74 -6.37
CA LEU A 42 -5.06 -4.43 -7.28
C LEU A 42 -6.16 -3.60 -6.61
N ALA A 43 -6.50 -3.89 -5.35
CA ALA A 43 -7.47 -3.11 -4.58
C ALA A 43 -6.98 -1.67 -4.35
N LEU A 44 -5.69 -1.49 -4.04
CA LEU A 44 -5.10 -0.16 -3.92
C LEU A 44 -5.14 0.61 -5.24
N GLN A 45 -4.85 -0.06 -6.37
CA GLN A 45 -4.98 0.57 -7.70
C GLN A 45 -6.43 0.97 -8.03
N ARG A 46 -7.40 0.11 -7.70
CA ARG A 46 -8.82 0.43 -7.88
C ARG A 46 -9.26 1.60 -7.01
N LEU A 47 -8.79 1.65 -5.77
CA LEU A 47 -9.07 2.75 -4.84
C LEU A 47 -8.48 4.07 -5.35
N ASP A 48 -7.24 4.07 -5.82
CA ASP A 48 -6.60 5.25 -6.41
C ASP A 48 -7.35 5.74 -7.66
N ALA A 49 -7.71 4.84 -8.57
CA ALA A 49 -8.51 5.18 -9.74
C ALA A 49 -9.90 5.74 -9.38
N LEU A 50 -10.54 5.23 -8.31
CA LEU A 50 -11.80 5.75 -7.81
C LEU A 50 -11.64 7.17 -7.27
N PHE A 51 -10.59 7.44 -6.47
CA PHE A 51 -10.32 8.77 -5.95
C PHE A 51 -10.07 9.79 -7.06
N GLN A 52 -9.24 9.46 -8.04
CA GLN A 52 -8.97 10.33 -9.19
C GLN A 52 -10.26 10.66 -9.96
N ARG A 53 -11.11 9.66 -10.19
CA ARG A 53 -12.42 9.87 -10.84
C ARG A 53 -13.36 10.73 -10.02
N SER A 54 -13.37 10.57 -8.69
CA SER A 54 -14.19 11.38 -7.79
C SER A 54 -13.74 12.84 -7.77
N GLN A 55 -12.43 13.09 -7.75
CA GLN A 55 -11.87 14.45 -7.75
C GLN A 55 -12.05 15.15 -9.10
N ALA A 56 -12.08 14.41 -10.20
CA ALA A 56 -12.35 14.96 -11.53
C ALA A 56 -13.83 15.36 -11.76
N LEU A 57 -14.73 15.12 -10.80
CA LEU A 57 -16.12 15.57 -10.90
C LEU A 57 -16.19 17.08 -10.72
N PRO A 58 -16.93 17.83 -11.58
CA PRO A 58 -17.05 19.28 -11.47
C PRO A 58 -17.49 19.75 -10.08
N GLN A 59 -18.42 19.02 -9.46
CA GLN A 59 -18.93 19.31 -8.13
C GLN A 59 -17.88 19.15 -7.04
N ALA A 60 -16.92 18.22 -7.21
CA ALA A 60 -15.83 18.04 -6.27
C ALA A 60 -14.81 19.19 -6.34
N GLN A 61 -14.71 19.85 -7.49
CA GLN A 61 -13.81 20.99 -7.69
C GLN A 61 -14.31 22.27 -7.01
N GLU A 62 -15.60 22.33 -6.68
CA GLU A 62 -16.24 23.44 -5.96
C GLU A 62 -16.11 23.30 -4.44
N LEU A 63 -15.76 22.11 -3.93
CA LEU A 63 -15.57 21.86 -2.50
C LEU A 63 -14.18 22.32 -2.05
N THR A 64 -14.15 23.05 -0.95
CA THR A 64 -12.91 23.46 -0.29
C THR A 64 -12.44 22.41 0.72
N ASP A 65 -11.13 22.40 1.01
CA ASP A 65 -10.56 21.51 2.02
C ASP A 65 -11.16 21.76 3.42
N ASP A 66 -11.52 23.01 3.73
CA ASP A 66 -12.14 23.39 5.00
C ASP A 66 -13.56 22.82 5.14
N GLU A 67 -14.36 22.84 4.06
CA GLU A 67 -15.69 22.23 4.03
C GLU A 67 -15.62 20.71 4.19
N ILE A 68 -14.66 20.06 3.53
CA ILE A 68 -14.43 18.62 3.65
C ILE A 68 -14.00 18.27 5.08
N ALA A 69 -13.09 19.04 5.67
CA ALA A 69 -12.62 18.81 7.03
C ALA A 69 -13.75 18.98 8.06
N ALA A 70 -14.60 19.99 7.90
CA ALA A 70 -15.75 20.23 8.76
C ALA A 70 -16.76 19.06 8.70
N GLU A 71 -17.06 18.53 7.51
CA GLU A 71 -17.96 17.39 7.35
C GLU A 71 -17.38 16.10 7.97
N ILE A 72 -16.09 15.84 7.77
CA ILE A 72 -15.42 14.67 8.38
C ILE A 72 -15.48 14.75 9.91
N GLU A 73 -15.26 15.93 10.47
CA GLU A 73 -15.30 16.13 11.92
C GLU A 73 -16.74 15.97 12.45
N ALA A 74 -17.73 16.54 11.75
CA ALA A 74 -19.14 16.34 12.07
C ALA A 74 -19.51 14.85 12.06
N TYR A 75 -19.06 14.10 11.06
CA TYR A 75 -19.29 12.65 10.96
C TYR A 75 -18.67 11.89 12.12
N ARG A 76 -17.41 12.18 12.47
CA ARG A 76 -16.71 11.54 13.60
C ARG A 76 -17.36 11.82 14.94
N MET A 77 -17.93 13.02 15.09
CA MET A 77 -18.64 13.44 16.29
C MET A 77 -20.10 12.94 16.32
N GLY A 78 -20.55 12.20 15.29
CA GLY A 78 -21.92 11.69 15.18
C GLY A 78 -22.96 12.79 14.94
N GLN A 79 -22.53 13.91 14.35
CA GLN A 79 -23.34 15.11 14.12
C GLN A 79 -23.75 15.28 12.65
N SER A 80 -23.24 14.45 11.73
CA SER A 80 -23.76 14.39 10.35
C SER A 80 -25.18 13.83 10.37
N SER A 81 -26.13 14.61 9.84
CA SER A 81 -27.57 14.30 9.79
C SER A 81 -27.98 13.71 8.45
#